data_AF-A0A376VS18-F1
#
_entry.id   AF-A0A376VS18-F1
#
_cell.length_a   1.000
_cell.length_b   1.000
_cell.length_c   1.000
_cell.angle_alpha   90.00
_cell.angle_beta   90.00
_cell.angle_gamma   90.00
#
_symmetry.space_group_name_H-M   'P 1'
#
loop_
_entity.id
_entity.type
_entity.pdbx_description
1 polymer ?
#
loop_
_entity_poly.entity_id
_entity_poly.type
_entity_poly.pdbx_seq_one_letter_code
_entity_poly.pdbx_strand_id
1 'polypeptide(L)'
;MVRKGCNSLVRAEKILTHIAWVGMASYMELLNKFQYPKSSLLNLLNVMVDCGFLIKNKNGYYSLGIKNYELGCQALHRQNIFEVTKRPMQELSLKSGLVCHLGAMESISAIYLDKIESPDSVTDEQKLDWQKNLSCILPRWVRHY
;
A
#
# COMPACT_ATOMS: atom_id res chain seq x y z
N MET A 1 -27.63 -0.12 11.94
CA MET A 1 -27.61 -1.40 11.20
C MET A 1 -26.19 -1.66 10.72
N VAL A 2 -25.47 -2.59 11.34
CA VAL A 2 -24.12 -2.99 10.87
C VAL A 2 -24.31 -3.81 9.59
N ARG A 3 -23.89 -3.27 8.45
CA ARG A 3 -23.85 -4.03 7.19
C ARG A 3 -23.01 -5.28 7.43
N LYS A 4 -23.62 -6.47 7.39
CA LYS A 4 -22.87 -7.74 7.28
C LYS A 4 -22.17 -7.70 5.92
N GLY A 5 -20.98 -7.11 5.88
CA GLY A 5 -20.11 -7.14 4.72
C GLY A 5 -19.82 -8.59 4.33
N CYS A 6 -19.46 -8.80 3.07
CA CYS A 6 -19.05 -10.12 2.58
C CYS A 6 -17.82 -10.58 3.40
N ASN A 7 -18.04 -11.47 4.38
CA ASN A 7 -17.01 -11.86 5.36
C ASN A 7 -15.75 -12.42 4.68
N SER A 8 -15.86 -13.02 3.51
CA SER A 8 -14.72 -13.50 2.71
C SER A 8 -13.82 -12.37 2.25
N LEU A 9 -14.38 -11.25 1.77
CA LEU A 9 -13.60 -10.09 1.31
C LEU A 9 -12.81 -9.47 2.46
N VAL A 10 -13.45 -9.26 3.61
CA VAL A 10 -12.79 -8.70 4.80
C VAL A 10 -11.67 -9.61 5.29
N ARG A 11 -11.85 -10.93 5.21
CA ARG A 11 -10.81 -11.90 5.58
C ARG A 11 -9.65 -11.89 4.57
N ALA A 12 -9.96 -11.81 3.28
CA ALA A 12 -8.96 -11.77 2.21
C ALA A 12 -8.09 -10.52 2.34
N GLU A 13 -8.71 -9.34 2.49
CA GLU A 13 -8.02 -8.07 2.71
C GLU A 13 -7.05 -8.18 3.91
N LYS A 14 -7.53 -8.64 5.07
CA LYS A 14 -6.68 -8.81 6.26
C LYS A 14 -5.48 -9.72 6.03
N ILE A 15 -5.66 -10.80 5.27
CA ILE A 15 -4.57 -11.75 4.95
C ILE A 15 -3.56 -11.08 4.01
N LEU A 16 -4.02 -10.42 2.95
CA LEU A 16 -3.15 -9.70 2.01
C LEU A 16 -2.35 -8.61 2.72
N THR A 17 -3.01 -7.80 3.54
CA THR A 17 -2.37 -6.74 4.33
C THR A 17 -1.34 -7.31 5.31
N HIS A 18 -1.63 -8.43 5.96
CA HIS A 18 -0.66 -9.08 6.84
C HIS A 18 0.55 -9.60 6.07
N ILE A 19 0.35 -10.31 4.96
CA ILE A 19 1.44 -10.83 4.12
C ILE A 19 2.26 -9.69 3.50
N ALA A 20 1.62 -8.57 3.12
CA ALA A 20 2.31 -7.38 2.65
C ALA A 20 3.31 -6.85 3.69
N TRP A 21 2.92 -6.88 4.97
CA TRP A 21 3.75 -6.40 6.08
C TRP A 21 4.90 -7.35 6.42
N VAL A 22 4.63 -8.67 6.50
CA VAL A 22 5.64 -9.67 6.91
C VAL A 22 6.45 -10.23 5.74
N GLY A 23 6.06 -9.94 4.50
CA GLY A 23 6.66 -10.44 3.26
C GLY A 23 6.11 -11.80 2.83
N MET A 24 6.10 -12.79 3.73
CA MET A 24 5.54 -14.12 3.47
C MET A 24 5.04 -14.79 4.76
N ALA A 25 4.06 -15.68 4.64
CA ALA A 25 3.52 -16.44 5.77
C ALA A 25 3.11 -17.86 5.36
N SER A 26 3.31 -18.83 6.23
CA SER A 26 2.84 -20.20 6.10
C SER A 26 1.36 -20.34 6.47
N TYR A 27 0.75 -21.44 6.04
CA TYR A 27 -0.63 -21.76 6.43
C TYR A 27 -0.83 -21.80 7.96
N MET A 28 0.14 -22.33 8.71
CA MET A 28 0.04 -22.45 10.17
C MET A 28 0.15 -21.10 10.87
N GLU A 29 1.01 -20.20 10.39
CA GLU A 29 1.11 -18.84 10.91
C GLU A 29 -0.19 -18.07 10.68
N LEU A 30 -0.77 -18.18 9.48
CA LEU A 30 -2.05 -17.56 9.14
C LEU A 30 -3.20 -18.14 9.97
N LEU A 31 -3.22 -19.46 10.19
CA LEU A 31 -4.22 -20.13 11.01
C LEU A 31 -4.15 -19.66 12.46
N ASN A 32 -2.95 -19.58 13.03
CA ASN A 32 -2.73 -19.11 14.40
C ASN A 32 -3.07 -17.63 14.57
N LYS A 33 -2.72 -16.80 13.57
CA LYS A 33 -2.95 -15.35 13.61
C LYS A 33 -4.43 -14.97 13.55
N PHE A 34 -5.18 -15.62 12.65
CA PHE A 34 -6.55 -15.21 12.35
C PHE A 34 -7.62 -16.10 12.97
N GLN A 35 -7.27 -17.31 13.40
CA GLN A 35 -8.17 -18.28 14.02
C GLN A 35 -9.44 -18.56 13.18
N TYR A 36 -9.33 -18.46 11.86
CA TYR A 36 -10.40 -18.83 10.96
C TYR A 36 -10.55 -20.36 10.90
N PRO A 37 -11.75 -20.88 10.58
CA PRO A 37 -11.93 -22.32 10.39
C PRO A 37 -10.95 -22.85 9.33
N LYS A 38 -10.28 -23.97 9.61
CA LYS A 38 -9.22 -24.55 8.75
C LYS A 38 -9.62 -24.65 7.28
N SER A 39 -10.78 -25.25 7.01
CA SER A 39 -11.32 -25.41 5.64
C SER A 39 -11.60 -24.06 4.97
N SER A 40 -12.13 -23.09 5.72
CA SER A 40 -12.42 -21.76 5.22
C SER A 40 -11.15 -20.98 4.87
N LEU A 41 -10.12 -21.04 5.71
CA LEU A 41 -8.84 -20.37 5.44
C LEU A 41 -8.16 -21.00 4.22
N LEU A 42 -8.10 -22.33 4.16
CA LEU A 42 -7.48 -23.03 3.04
C LEU A 42 -8.18 -22.69 1.72
N ASN A 43 -9.52 -22.73 1.70
CA ASN A 43 -10.28 -22.36 0.51
C ASN A 43 -10.02 -20.90 0.09
N LEU A 44 -10.00 -19.98 1.05
CA LEU A 44 -9.74 -18.57 0.78
C LEU A 44 -8.33 -18.33 0.21
N LEU A 45 -7.32 -19.00 0.77
CA LEU A 45 -5.94 -18.93 0.27
C LEU A 45 -5.82 -19.49 -1.14
N ASN A 46 -6.45 -20.64 -1.41
CA ASN A 46 -6.45 -21.24 -2.75
C ASN A 46 -7.11 -20.29 -3.76
N VAL A 47 -8.29 -19.73 -3.46
CA VAL A 47 -8.96 -18.76 -4.35
C VAL A 47 -8.07 -17.54 -4.60
N MET A 48 -7.38 -17.01 -3.59
CA MET A 48 -6.46 -15.89 -3.76
C MET A 48 -5.23 -16.26 -4.61
N VAL A 49 -4.75 -17.50 -4.53
CA VAL A 49 -3.69 -18.02 -5.42
C VAL A 49 -4.21 -18.14 -6.86
N ASP A 50 -5.39 -18.74 -7.06
CA ASP A 50 -5.99 -18.92 -8.39
C ASP A 50 -6.29 -17.57 -9.07
N CYS A 51 -6.65 -16.56 -8.28
CA CYS A 51 -6.86 -15.19 -8.76
C CYS A 51 -5.55 -14.39 -8.93
N GLY A 52 -4.39 -14.96 -8.59
CA GLY A 52 -3.07 -14.33 -8.71
C GLY A 52 -2.74 -13.28 -7.65
N PHE A 53 -3.58 -13.10 -6.62
CA PHE A 53 -3.29 -12.21 -5.49
C PHE A 53 -2.21 -12.77 -4.57
N LEU A 54 -2.08 -14.10 -4.49
CA LEU A 54 -1.03 -14.78 -3.75
C LEU A 54 -0.25 -15.73 -4.65
N ILE A 55 1.00 -15.99 -4.29
CA ILE A 55 1.82 -17.07 -4.83
C ILE A 55 2.15 -17.99 -3.67
N LYS A 56 2.04 -19.30 -3.89
CA LYS A 56 2.45 -20.32 -2.93
C LYS A 56 3.73 -20.99 -3.39
N ASN A 57 4.78 -20.94 -2.57
CA ASN A 57 6.05 -21.61 -2.89
C ASN A 57 6.01 -23.10 -2.53
N LYS A 58 7.06 -23.85 -2.94
CA LYS A 58 7.21 -25.29 -2.66
C LYS A 58 7.23 -25.63 -1.16
N ASN A 59 7.64 -24.69 -0.33
CA ASN A 59 7.71 -24.84 1.12
C ASN A 59 6.36 -24.52 1.82
N GLY A 60 5.31 -24.21 1.06
CA GLY A 60 3.97 -23.94 1.58
C GLY A 60 3.77 -22.52 2.15
N TYR A 61 4.69 -21.60 1.88
CA TYR A 61 4.53 -20.19 2.24
C TYR A 61 3.83 -19.42 1.13
N TYR A 62 3.02 -18.46 1.55
CA TYR A 62 2.28 -17.54 0.71
C TYR A 62 2.96 -16.17 0.72
N SER A 63 3.14 -15.57 -0.46
CA SER A 63 3.61 -14.20 -0.66
C SER A 63 2.65 -13.47 -1.61
N LEU A 64 2.72 -12.14 -1.68
CA LEU A 64 1.91 -11.37 -2.64
C LEU A 64 2.28 -11.75 -4.08
N GLY A 65 1.25 -11.95 -4.90
CA GLY A 65 1.39 -12.11 -6.35
C GLY A 65 1.39 -10.78 -7.09
N ILE A 66 1.86 -10.82 -8.35
CA ILE A 66 1.99 -9.63 -9.22
C ILE A 66 0.66 -8.90 -9.45
N LYS A 67 -0.47 -9.58 -9.31
CA LYS A 67 -1.81 -9.00 -9.48
C LYS A 67 -2.05 -7.78 -8.59
N ASN A 68 -1.52 -7.78 -7.37
CA ASN A 68 -1.64 -6.64 -6.46
C ASN A 68 -0.96 -5.39 -7.03
N TYR A 69 0.23 -5.56 -7.61
CA TYR A 69 0.97 -4.48 -8.25
C TYR A 69 0.22 -3.95 -9.49
N GLU A 70 -0.25 -4.85 -10.36
CA GLU A 70 -1.02 -4.47 -11.55
C GLU A 70 -2.27 -3.64 -11.22
N LEU A 71 -3.04 -4.07 -10.22
CA LEU A 71 -4.24 -3.37 -9.77
C LEU A 71 -3.89 -2.00 -9.17
N GLY A 72 -2.81 -1.93 -8.38
CA GLY A 72 -2.28 -0.67 -7.86
C GLY A 72 -1.91 0.30 -8.98
N CYS A 73 -1.10 -0.13 -9.95
CA CYS A 73 -0.72 0.68 -11.10
C CYS A 73 -1.93 1.15 -11.92
N GLN A 74 -2.91 0.28 -12.18
CA GLN A 74 -4.11 0.65 -12.92
C GLN A 74 -4.98 1.66 -12.16
N ALA A 75 -5.11 1.50 -10.84
CA ALA A 75 -5.85 2.45 -10.00
C ALA A 75 -5.18 3.83 -10.01
N LEU A 76 -3.84 3.86 -9.89
CA LEU A 76 -3.04 5.07 -9.96
C LEU A 76 -3.12 5.77 -11.33
N HIS A 77 -3.05 5.00 -12.42
CA HIS A 77 -3.11 5.55 -13.78
C HIS A 77 -4.48 6.14 -14.12
N ARG A 78 -5.58 5.49 -13.68
CA ARG A 78 -6.96 5.97 -13.96
C ARG A 78 -7.30 7.30 -13.28
N GLN A 79 -6.63 7.66 -12.20
CA GLN A 79 -6.89 8.93 -11.52
C GLN A 79 -6.23 10.12 -12.22
N ASN A 80 -5.39 9.88 -13.23
CA ASN A 80 -4.56 10.85 -13.95
C ASN A 80 -3.82 11.88 -13.08
N ILE A 81 -3.71 11.59 -11.78
CA ILE A 81 -3.28 12.56 -10.78
C ILE A 81 -1.82 12.92 -11.01
N PHE A 82 -1.00 11.91 -11.32
CA PHE A 82 0.42 12.08 -11.65
C PHE A 82 0.65 12.96 -12.88
N GLU A 83 -0.15 12.81 -13.94
CA GLU A 83 0.01 13.61 -15.15
C GLU A 83 -0.34 15.08 -14.89
N VAL A 84 -1.44 15.32 -14.19
CA VAL A 84 -1.91 16.66 -13.84
C VAL A 84 -0.98 17.35 -12.82
N THR A 85 -0.43 16.61 -11.86
CA THR A 85 0.43 17.18 -10.81
C THR A 85 1.87 17.37 -11.22
N LYS A 86 2.35 16.66 -12.26
CA LYS A 86 3.76 16.68 -12.67
C LYS A 86 4.29 18.09 -12.91
N ARG A 87 3.62 18.88 -13.75
CA ARG A 87 4.07 20.24 -14.09
C ARG A 87 4.06 21.18 -12.86
N PRO A 88 2.97 21.30 -12.08
CA PRO A 88 2.98 22.09 -10.85
C PRO A 88 4.07 21.68 -9.86
N MET A 89 4.31 20.37 -9.69
CA MET A 89 5.33 19.85 -8.77
C MET A 89 6.75 20.19 -9.25
N GLN A 90 7.02 20.08 -10.56
CA GLN A 90 8.30 20.49 -11.15
C GLN A 90 8.54 21.98 -10.92
N GLU A 91 7.55 22.83 -11.25
CA GLU A 91 7.67 24.28 -11.07
C GLU A 91 7.90 24.67 -9.61
N LEU A 92 7.23 23.99 -8.67
CA LEU A 92 7.42 24.22 -7.24
C LEU A 92 8.83 23.81 -6.79
N SER A 93 9.28 22.60 -7.17
CA SER A 93 10.61 22.10 -6.82
C SER A 93 11.72 22.99 -7.37
N LEU A 94 11.60 23.42 -8.62
CA LEU A 94 12.53 24.37 -9.26
C LEU A 94 12.56 25.73 -8.55
N LYS A 95 11.41 26.27 -8.15
CA LYS A 95 11.34 27.57 -7.47
C LYS A 95 11.87 27.51 -6.03
N SER A 96 11.66 26.40 -5.33
CA SER A 96 12.07 26.25 -3.94
C SER A 96 13.48 25.70 -3.76
N GLY A 97 14.04 25.02 -4.77
CA GLY A 97 15.28 24.24 -4.64
C GLY A 97 15.13 23.03 -3.72
N LEU A 98 13.90 22.57 -3.48
CA LEU A 98 13.57 21.50 -2.54
C LEU A 98 12.86 20.36 -3.26
N VAL A 99 12.89 19.18 -2.65
CA VAL A 99 12.10 18.03 -3.10
C VAL A 99 10.61 18.31 -2.89
N CYS A 100 9.83 18.10 -3.94
CA CYS A 100 8.37 18.14 -3.88
C CYS A 100 7.81 16.72 -3.77
N HIS A 101 7.03 16.45 -2.73
CA HIS A 101 6.33 15.18 -2.54
C HIS A 101 4.83 15.32 -2.85
N LEU A 102 4.29 14.38 -3.61
CA LEU A 102 2.85 14.23 -3.77
C LEU A 102 2.35 13.24 -2.73
N GLY A 103 1.35 13.64 -1.94
CA GLY A 103 0.67 12.76 -1.00
C GLY A 103 -0.84 12.79 -1.17
N ALA A 104 -1.48 11.65 -0.99
CA ALA A 104 -2.92 11.58 -0.75
C ALA A 104 -3.16 11.49 0.77
N MET A 105 -4.09 12.30 1.27
CA MET A 105 -4.51 12.23 2.66
C MET A 105 -5.73 11.32 2.77
N GLU A 106 -5.60 10.24 3.52
CA GLU A 106 -6.70 9.35 3.84
C GLU A 106 -6.89 9.30 5.36
N SER A 107 -7.97 9.93 5.83
CA SER A 107 -8.35 10.07 7.23
C SER A 107 -7.22 10.58 8.14
N ILE A 108 -6.38 9.68 8.65
CA ILE A 108 -5.30 9.96 9.62
C ILE A 108 -3.92 9.54 9.10
N SER A 109 -3.79 9.23 7.80
CA SER A 109 -2.54 8.82 7.18
C SER A 109 -2.30 9.56 5.86
N ALA A 110 -1.05 9.91 5.59
CA ALA A 110 -0.62 10.41 4.29
C ALA A 110 0.07 9.27 3.54
N ILE A 111 -0.42 9.00 2.33
CA ILE A 111 0.16 8.03 1.42
C ILE A 111 1.01 8.81 0.42
N TYR A 112 2.31 8.56 0.37
CA TYR A 112 3.19 9.13 -0.65
C TYR A 112 2.88 8.52 -2.00
N LEU A 113 2.50 9.36 -2.95
CA LEU A 113 2.16 8.95 -4.30
C LEU A 113 3.35 9.17 -5.25
N ASP A 114 4.02 10.33 -5.17
CA ASP A 114 5.10 10.71 -6.09
C ASP A 114 6.17 11.60 -5.42
N LYS A 115 7.32 11.76 -6.09
CA LYS A 115 8.43 12.63 -5.69
C LYS A 115 9.05 13.29 -6.94
N ILE A 116 9.26 14.60 -6.89
CA ILE A 116 10.06 15.34 -7.87
C ILE A 116 11.20 16.06 -7.16
N GLU A 117 12.40 15.89 -7.70
CA GLU A 117 13.63 16.47 -7.19
C GLU A 117 14.15 17.55 -8.15
N SER A 118 14.73 18.62 -7.59
CA SER A 118 15.48 19.61 -8.36
C SER A 118 16.97 19.21 -8.39
N PRO A 119 17.74 19.59 -9.42
CA PRO A 119 19.17 19.29 -9.50
C PRO A 119 19.97 19.73 -8.26
N ASP A 120 19.52 20.81 -7.60
CA ASP A 120 20.15 21.38 -6.41
C ASP A 120 19.56 20.87 -5.08
N SER A 121 18.58 19.95 -5.13
CA SER A 121 17.94 19.46 -3.90
C SER A 121 18.81 18.43 -3.17
N VAL A 122 18.93 18.60 -1.85
CA VAL A 122 19.61 17.60 -0.99
C VAL A 122 18.76 16.34 -0.96
N THR A 123 19.29 15.24 -1.50
CA THR A 123 18.57 13.98 -1.65
C THR A 123 18.40 13.31 -0.30
N ASP A 124 17.19 13.33 0.25
CA ASP A 124 16.81 12.41 1.31
C ASP A 124 16.50 11.04 0.69
N GLU A 125 17.33 10.04 1.00
CA GLU A 125 17.19 8.62 0.63
C GLU A 125 16.04 7.95 1.41
N GLN A 126 14.85 8.56 1.36
CA GLN A 126 13.67 7.94 1.92
C GLN A 126 13.09 6.95 0.90
N LYS A 127 13.50 5.68 1.06
CA LYS A 127 12.77 4.52 0.55
C LYS A 127 11.27 4.77 0.72
N LEU A 128 10.52 4.55 -0.36
CA LEU A 128 9.07 4.68 -0.48
C LEU A 128 8.36 3.78 0.56
N ASP A 129 8.35 4.23 1.80
CA ASP A 129 7.70 3.56 2.92
C ASP A 129 6.26 4.06 2.96
N TRP A 130 5.36 3.25 2.42
CA TRP A 130 3.97 3.58 2.12
C TRP A 130 3.11 3.91 3.34
N GLN A 131 3.64 3.80 4.56
CA GLN A 131 2.92 4.03 5.81
C GLN A 131 3.78 4.71 6.89
N LYS A 132 4.40 5.86 6.60
CA LYS A 132 4.96 6.67 7.69
C LYS A 132 3.88 7.46 8.43
N ASN A 133 3.93 7.37 9.76
CA ASN A 133 3.13 8.20 10.67
C ASN A 133 3.33 9.70 10.37
N LEU A 134 2.22 10.45 10.27
CA LEU A 134 2.17 11.90 10.03
C LEU A 134 3.00 12.73 11.01
N SER A 135 3.32 12.16 12.18
CA SER A 135 4.05 12.83 13.26
C SER A 135 5.48 13.22 12.91
N CYS A 136 6.09 12.61 11.89
CA CYS A 136 7.53 12.76 11.64
C CYS A 136 7.89 13.59 10.40
N ILE A 137 6.95 13.83 9.47
CA ILE A 137 7.29 14.35 8.13
C ILE A 137 6.49 15.58 7.73
N LEU A 138 5.34 15.83 8.36
CA LEU A 138 4.57 17.02 8.05
C LEU A 138 5.10 18.27 8.79
N PRO A 139 5.29 19.38 8.06
CA PRO A 139 5.46 20.70 8.65
C PRO A 139 4.35 20.96 9.68
N ARG A 140 4.71 21.59 10.81
CA ARG A 140 3.83 21.79 11.97
C ARG A 140 2.46 22.42 11.63
N TRP A 141 2.37 23.16 10.54
CA TRP A 141 1.18 23.84 10.02
C TRP A 141 0.10 22.90 9.44
N VAL A 142 0.45 21.66 9.07
CA VAL A 142 -0.51 20.67 8.54
C VAL A 142 -1.24 19.93 9.67
N ARG A 143 -0.75 20.00 10.92
CA ARG A 143 -1.38 19.34 12.09
C ARG A 143 -2.56 20.12 12.70
N HIS A 144 -3.03 21.17 12.06
CA HIS A 144 -4.08 22.06 12.60
C HIS A 144 -5.36 22.07 11.76
N TYR A 145 -5.53 21.07 10.89
CA TYR A 145 -6.78 20.78 10.20
C TYR A 145 -7.23 19.36 10.52
#